data_AF-A0A0N8GNH2-F1
#
_entry.id   AF-A0A0N8GNH2-F1
#
_cell.length_a   1.000
_cell.length_b   1.000
_cell.length_c   1.000
_cell.angle_alpha   90.00
_cell.angle_beta   90.00
_cell.angle_gamma   90.00
#
_symmetry.space_group_name_H-M   'P 1'
#
loop_
_entity.id
_entity.type
_entity.pdbx_description
1 polymer ?
#
loop_
_entity_poly.entity_id
_entity_poly.type
_entity_poly.pdbx_seq_one_letter_code
_entity_poly.pdbx_strand_id
1 'polypeptide(L)'
;MLDRQNYLKVKLFLKFSRDVHGRSSLQISNDFEHLKVLLLWAGSQPFSSAHAFHTSLSDFLFQKVVKGLDQAELQNILNTNERFFLWAKAMFTVEFQNIRLSWIMKISAISEGKEVII
;
A
#
# COMPACT_ATOMS: atom_id res chain seq x y z
N MET A 1 -16.65 -6.04 1.07
CA MET A 1 -16.90 -4.81 1.87
C MET A 1 -15.54 -4.26 2.29
N LEU A 2 -15.35 -2.94 2.19
CA LEU A 2 -14.08 -2.29 2.59
C LEU A 2 -14.14 -1.86 4.05
N ASP A 3 -13.02 -1.97 4.75
CA ASP A 3 -12.88 -1.39 6.09
C ASP A 3 -12.88 0.14 6.03
N ARG A 4 -13.79 0.76 6.79
CA ARG A 4 -13.97 2.22 6.79
C ARG A 4 -12.77 2.94 7.39
N GLN A 5 -12.12 2.35 8.40
CA GLN A 5 -10.98 2.99 9.07
C GLN A 5 -9.76 3.03 8.15
N ASN A 6 -9.53 1.96 7.39
CA ASN A 6 -8.51 1.92 6.35
C ASN A 6 -8.73 3.01 5.30
N TYR A 7 -9.97 3.18 4.82
CA TYR A 7 -10.29 4.25 3.87
C TYR A 7 -10.01 5.64 4.44
N LEU A 8 -10.41 5.92 5.68
CA LEU A 8 -10.15 7.21 6.33
C LEU A 8 -8.65 7.47 6.51
N LYS A 9 -7.86 6.44 6.84
CA LYS A 9 -6.41 6.55 6.94
C LYS A 9 -5.77 6.87 5.59
N VAL A 10 -6.23 6.26 4.50
CA VAL A 10 -5.80 6.61 3.13
C VAL A 10 -6.11 8.08 2.82
N LYS A 11 -7.32 8.56 3.14
CA LYS A 11 -7.67 9.97 2.91
C LYS A 11 -6.80 10.92 3.73
N LEU A 12 -6.49 10.56 4.98
CA LEU A 12 -5.61 11.35 5.84
C LEU A 12 -4.17 11.36 5.31
N PHE A 13 -3.64 10.23 4.86
CA PHE A 13 -2.32 10.14 4.23
C PHE A 13 -2.21 11.03 2.99
N LEU A 14 -3.21 11.00 2.11
CA LEU A 14 -3.22 11.83 0.90
C LEU A 14 -3.28 13.32 1.23
N LYS A 15 -4.08 13.71 2.24
CA LYS A 15 -4.11 15.09 2.74
C LYS A 15 -2.73 15.49 3.27
N PHE A 16 -2.14 14.68 4.15
CA PHE A 16 -0.79 14.91 4.67
C PHE A 16 0.24 15.04 3.55
N SER A 17 0.19 14.17 2.55
CA SER A 17 1.14 14.17 1.43
C SER A 17 1.01 15.42 0.56
N ARG A 18 -0.20 15.98 0.42
CA ARG A 18 -0.41 17.26 -0.25
C ARG A 18 0.11 18.43 0.58
N ASP A 19 -0.32 18.48 1.84
CA ASP A 19 -0.13 19.65 2.70
C ASP A 19 1.31 19.76 3.21
N VAL A 20 1.99 18.63 3.46
CA VAL A 20 3.34 18.57 4.05
C VAL A 20 4.42 18.30 3.00
N HIS A 21 4.17 17.39 2.07
CA HIS A 21 5.15 17.05 1.03
C HIS A 21 4.94 17.81 -0.29
N GLY A 22 3.97 18.71 -0.35
CA GLY A 22 3.74 19.57 -1.52
C GLY A 22 3.37 18.80 -2.80
N ARG A 23 2.85 17.58 -2.69
CA ARG A 23 2.49 16.77 -3.86
C ARG A 23 1.37 17.45 -4.65
N SER A 24 1.48 17.42 -5.97
CA SER A 24 0.49 18.03 -6.87
C SER A 24 -0.83 17.26 -6.84
N SER A 25 -1.92 17.90 -7.28
CA SER A 25 -3.23 17.26 -7.38
C SER A 25 -3.19 15.99 -8.24
N LEU A 26 -2.42 15.99 -9.33
CA LEU A 26 -2.24 14.82 -10.20
C LEU A 26 -1.55 13.67 -9.45
N GLN A 27 -0.47 13.97 -8.71
CA GLN A 27 0.24 12.97 -7.91
C GLN A 27 -0.66 12.36 -6.83
N ILE A 28 -1.50 13.19 -6.18
CA ILE A 28 -2.46 12.71 -5.18
C ILE A 28 -3.54 11.82 -5.80
N SER A 29 -4.02 12.15 -7.00
CA SER A 29 -4.97 11.29 -7.73
C SER A 29 -4.34 9.94 -8.06
N ASN A 30 -3.10 9.92 -8.59
CA ASN A 30 -2.40 8.69 -8.91
C ASN A 30 -2.13 7.85 -7.64
N ASP A 31 -1.64 8.48 -6.57
CA ASP A 31 -1.43 7.80 -5.29
C ASP A 31 -2.74 7.21 -4.74
N PHE A 32 -3.88 7.88 -4.95
CA PHE A 32 -5.18 7.34 -4.54
C PHE A 32 -5.55 6.09 -5.34
N GLU A 33 -5.33 6.06 -6.65
CA GLU A 33 -5.56 4.86 -7.47
C GLU A 33 -4.68 3.70 -7.01
N HIS A 34 -3.40 3.96 -6.71
CA HIS A 34 -2.52 2.93 -6.13
C HIS A 34 -3.03 2.41 -4.78
N LEU A 35 -3.48 3.30 -3.90
CA LEU A 35 -3.98 2.92 -2.57
C LEU A 35 -5.35 2.24 -2.62
N LYS A 36 -6.14 2.40 -3.69
CA LYS A 36 -7.34 1.58 -3.90
C LYS A 36 -6.98 0.11 -4.04
N VAL A 37 -5.87 -0.21 -4.71
CA VAL A 37 -5.38 -1.60 -4.80
C VAL A 37 -5.11 -2.16 -3.40
N LEU A 38 -4.49 -1.36 -2.53
CA LEU A 38 -4.23 -1.73 -1.15
C LEU A 38 -5.52 -1.93 -0.33
N LEU A 39 -6.52 -1.05 -0.50
CA LEU A 39 -7.83 -1.17 0.14
C LEU A 39 -8.56 -2.45 -0.31
N LEU A 40 -8.51 -2.77 -1.61
CA LEU A 40 -9.10 -3.98 -2.16
C LEU A 40 -8.43 -5.24 -1.62
N TRP A 41 -7.10 -5.24 -1.51
CA TRP A 41 -6.35 -6.33 -0.91
C TRP A 41 -6.75 -6.59 0.54
N ALA A 42 -6.83 -5.55 1.36
CA ALA A 42 -7.20 -5.69 2.77
C ALA A 42 -8.67 -6.05 2.98
N GLY A 43 -9.55 -5.64 2.06
CA GLY A 43 -10.98 -5.88 2.19
C GLY A 43 -11.52 -5.29 3.49
N SER A 44 -12.08 -6.14 4.35
CA SER A 44 -12.60 -5.76 5.67
C SER A 44 -11.59 -5.89 6.81
N GLN A 45 -10.36 -6.34 6.53
CA GLN A 45 -9.34 -6.52 7.55
C GLN A 45 -8.59 -5.20 7.79
N PRO A 46 -8.25 -4.85 9.04
CA PRO A 46 -7.57 -3.59 9.32
C PRO A 46 -6.11 -3.65 8.86
N PHE A 47 -5.59 -2.55 8.29
CA PHE A 47 -4.21 -2.48 7.81
C PHE A 47 -3.18 -2.75 8.90
N SER A 48 -3.50 -2.49 10.17
CA SER A 48 -2.66 -2.81 11.33
C SER A 48 -2.31 -4.31 11.46
N SER A 49 -3.13 -5.17 10.85
CA SER A 49 -2.95 -6.63 10.82
C SER A 49 -2.43 -7.15 9.46
N ALA A 50 -2.02 -6.27 8.56
CA ALA A 50 -1.58 -6.60 7.19
C ALA A 50 -0.51 -7.70 7.09
N HIS A 51 0.38 -7.79 8.07
CA HIS A 51 1.43 -8.82 8.13
C HIS A 51 0.90 -10.25 8.37
N ALA A 52 -0.33 -10.38 8.85
CA ALA A 52 -0.97 -11.65 9.22
C ALA A 52 -2.09 -12.06 8.24
N PHE A 53 -2.29 -11.32 7.15
CA PHE A 53 -3.30 -11.67 6.15
C PHE A 53 -2.96 -13.00 5.49
N HIS A 54 -3.98 -13.83 5.27
CA HIS A 54 -3.82 -15.13 4.60
C HIS A 54 -3.22 -14.98 3.20
N THR A 55 -3.69 -14.00 2.43
CA THR A 55 -3.16 -13.69 1.10
C THR A 55 -2.16 -12.54 1.23
N SER A 56 -0.89 -12.79 0.90
CA SER A 56 0.12 -11.75 0.92
C SER A 56 -0.19 -10.65 -0.12
N LEU A 57 0.30 -9.42 0.14
CA LEU A 57 0.14 -8.32 -0.82
C LEU A 57 0.76 -8.67 -2.18
N SER A 58 1.92 -9.34 -2.16
CA SER A 58 2.57 -9.85 -3.37
C SER A 58 1.62 -10.76 -4.15
N ASP A 59 1.11 -11.82 -3.53
CA ASP A 59 0.26 -12.79 -4.23
C ASP A 59 -1.01 -12.16 -4.78
N PHE A 60 -1.61 -11.23 -4.04
CA PHE A 60 -2.76 -10.47 -4.53
C PHE A 60 -2.41 -9.65 -5.78
N LEU A 61 -1.31 -8.91 -5.77
CA LEU A 61 -0.86 -8.12 -6.91
C LEU A 61 -0.58 -9.02 -8.12
N PHE A 62 0.13 -10.14 -7.95
CA PHE A 62 0.40 -11.07 -9.05
C PHE A 62 -0.86 -11.70 -9.64
N GLN A 63 -1.86 -12.01 -8.82
CA GLN A 63 -3.10 -12.63 -9.29
C GLN A 63 -4.07 -11.64 -9.94
N LYS A 64 -4.18 -10.42 -9.41
CA LYS A 64 -5.25 -9.47 -9.76
C LYS A 64 -4.79 -8.26 -10.57
N VAL A 65 -3.51 -7.90 -10.49
CA VAL A 65 -3.00 -6.60 -10.93
C VAL A 65 -1.98 -6.79 -12.06
N VAL A 66 -1.08 -7.78 -11.98
CA VAL A 66 -0.03 -8.01 -13.00
C VAL A 66 -0.58 -8.42 -14.38
N LYS A 67 -1.85 -8.86 -14.49
CA LYS A 67 -2.50 -9.09 -15.80
C LYS A 67 -2.79 -7.75 -16.49
N GLY A 68 -1.78 -7.14 -17.09
CA GLY A 68 -1.88 -5.93 -17.92
C GLY A 68 -1.18 -4.68 -17.38
N LEU A 69 -0.52 -4.78 -16.22
CA LEU A 69 0.29 -3.68 -15.68
C LEU A 69 1.75 -3.83 -16.07
N ASP A 70 2.37 -2.73 -16.51
CA ASP A 70 3.80 -2.69 -16.73
C ASP A 70 4.56 -2.66 -15.40
N GLN A 71 5.85 -3.00 -15.46
CA GLN A 71 6.72 -3.09 -14.29
C GLN A 71 6.86 -1.75 -13.56
N ALA A 72 6.83 -0.63 -14.29
CA ALA A 72 6.99 0.70 -13.70
C ALA A 72 5.78 1.06 -12.85
N GLU A 73 4.57 0.76 -13.33
CA GLU A 73 3.35 1.02 -12.60
C GLU A 73 3.17 0.08 -11.41
N LEU A 74 3.57 -1.19 -11.54
CA LEU A 74 3.66 -2.08 -10.38
C LEU A 74 4.59 -1.50 -9.31
N GLN A 75 5.76 -0.98 -9.71
CA GLN A 75 6.69 -0.37 -8.77
C GLN A 75 6.12 0.91 -8.15
N ASN A 76 5.38 1.73 -8.90
CA ASN A 76 4.69 2.90 -8.37
C ASN A 76 3.67 2.53 -7.30
N ILE A 77 2.89 1.47 -7.51
CA ILE A 77 1.93 0.94 -6.54
C ILE A 77 2.66 0.50 -5.27
N LEU A 78 3.71 -0.30 -5.40
CA LEU A 78 4.48 -0.81 -4.26
C LEU A 78 5.13 0.34 -3.45
N ASN A 79 5.76 1.29 -4.13
CA ASN A 79 6.39 2.46 -3.50
C ASN A 79 5.35 3.33 -2.77
N THR A 80 4.14 3.46 -3.33
CA THR A 80 3.05 4.22 -2.69
C THR A 80 2.54 3.51 -1.44
N ASN A 81 2.40 2.18 -1.50
CA ASN A 81 1.99 1.36 -0.37
C ASN A 81 3.02 1.41 0.76
N GLU A 82 4.32 1.32 0.43
CA GLU A 82 5.39 1.46 1.42
C GLU A 82 5.35 2.82 2.12
N ARG A 83 5.29 3.92 1.36
CA ARG A 83 5.17 5.28 1.92
C ARG A 83 3.97 5.40 2.86
N PHE A 84 2.84 4.83 2.48
CA PHE A 84 1.63 4.81 3.31
C PHE A 84 1.87 4.07 4.63
N PHE A 85 2.44 2.86 4.60
CA PHE A 85 2.68 2.08 5.82
C PHE A 85 3.73 2.70 6.74
N LEU A 86 4.78 3.33 6.17
CA LEU A 86 5.76 4.10 6.94
C LEU A 86 5.09 5.27 7.66
N TRP A 87 4.30 6.06 6.93
CA TRP A 87 3.53 7.16 7.52
C TRP A 87 2.53 6.67 8.57
N ALA A 88 1.77 5.60 8.28
CA ALA A 88 0.78 5.07 9.21
C ALA A 88 1.44 4.55 10.50
N LYS A 89 2.60 3.90 10.40
CA LYS A 89 3.37 3.47 11.57
C LYS A 89 3.84 4.65 12.42
N ALA A 90 4.23 5.76 11.79
CA ALA A 90 4.66 6.97 12.50
C ALA A 90 3.48 7.71 13.16
N MET A 91 2.33 7.80 12.49
CA MET A 91 1.17 8.56 12.97
C MET A 91 0.27 7.77 13.94
N PHE A 92 0.23 6.45 13.82
CA PHE A 92 -0.64 5.56 14.60
C PHE A 92 0.19 4.49 15.33
N THR A 93 1.14 4.94 16.15
CA THR A 93 2.18 4.09 16.75
C THR A 93 1.64 2.86 17.49
N VAL A 94 0.58 3.03 18.28
CA VAL A 94 -0.08 1.93 19.03
C VAL A 94 -0.80 0.96 18.10
N GLU A 95 -1.54 1.48 17.11
CA GLU A 95 -2.32 0.66 16.19
C GLU A 95 -1.41 -0.15 15.25
N PHE A 96 -0.30 0.44 14.79
CA PHE A 96 0.64 -0.17 13.84
C PHE A 96 1.90 -0.74 14.51
N GLN A 97 1.90 -0.90 15.85
CA GLN A 97 3.06 -1.38 16.60
C GLN A 97 3.55 -2.75 16.12
N ASN A 98 2.61 -3.65 15.81
CA ASN A 98 2.88 -5.04 15.43
C ASN A 98 3.42 -5.19 14.00
N ILE A 99 3.30 -4.17 13.16
CA ILE A 99 3.90 -4.20 11.83
C ILE A 99 5.38 -3.91 11.95
N ARG A 100 6.22 -4.90 11.66
CA ARG A 100 7.68 -4.75 11.67
C ARG A 100 8.13 -3.80 10.55
N LEU A 101 9.08 -2.92 10.84
CA LEU A 101 9.66 -2.03 9.83
C LEU A 101 10.25 -2.83 8.66
N SER A 102 10.92 -3.95 8.95
CA SER A 102 11.46 -4.85 7.94
C SER A 102 10.41 -5.50 7.03
N TRP A 103 9.15 -5.63 7.50
CA TRP A 103 8.05 -6.07 6.63
C TRP A 103 7.63 -4.95 5.68
N ILE A 104 7.55 -3.70 6.16
CA ILE A 104 7.20 -2.53 5.34
C ILE A 104 8.23 -2.33 4.22
N MET A 105 9.52 -2.38 4.56
CA MET A 105 10.62 -2.21 3.59
C MET A 105 10.63 -3.31 2.52
N LYS A 106 10.07 -4.49 2.80
CA LYS A 106 9.96 -5.56 1.80
C LYS A 106 8.88 -5.30 0.75
N ILE A 107 7.98 -4.34 0.95
CA ILE A 107 6.89 -4.05 0.00
C ILE A 107 7.45 -3.59 -1.34
N SER A 108 8.33 -2.59 -1.36
CA SER A 108 8.96 -2.10 -2.60
C SER A 108 9.87 -3.13 -3.27
N ALA A 109 10.42 -4.06 -2.49
CA ALA A 109 11.24 -5.17 -2.99
C ALA A 109 10.43 -6.35 -3.58
N ILE A 110 9.08 -6.31 -3.55
CA ILE A 110 8.25 -7.40 -4.09
C ILE A 110 8.49 -7.66 -5.59
N SER A 111 8.87 -6.62 -6.35
CA SER A 111 9.04 -6.73 -7.81
C SER A 111 10.37 -7.37 -8.22
N GLU A 112 11.36 -7.43 -7.32
CA GLU A 112 12.70 -7.96 -7.61
C GLU A 112 12.79 -9.49 -7.44
N GLY A 113 11.84 -10.12 -6.73
CA GLY A 113 11.98 -11.52 -6.27
C GLY A 113 11.11 -12.57 -6.98
N LYS A 114 10.11 -12.18 -7.78
CA LYS A 114 9.39 -13.10 -8.66
C LYS A 114 9.80 -12.79 -10.09
N GLU A 115 10.93 -13.36 -10.51
CA GLU A 115 11.16 -13.58 -11.93
C GLU A 115 9.89 -14.22 -12.49
N VAL A 116 9.26 -13.50 -13.40
CA VAL A 116 8.18 -14.03 -14.22
C VAL A 116 8.81 -15.19 -14.99
N ILE A 117 8.58 -16.41 -14.52
CA ILE A 117 8.82 -17.60 -15.33
C ILE A 117 7.80 -17.49 -16.48
N ILE A 118 8.26 -16.98 -17.62
CA ILE A 118 7.58 -17.01 -18.91
C ILE A 118 7.68 -18.43 -19.46
#